data_AF-X1RZD9-F1
#
_entry.id   AF-X1RZD9-F1
#
_cell.length_a   1.000
_cell.length_b   1.000
_cell.length_c   1.000
_cell.angle_alpha   90.00
_cell.angle_beta   90.00
_cell.angle_gamma   90.00
#
_symmetry.space_group_name_H-M   'P 1'
#
loop_
_entity.id
_entity.type
_entity.pdbx_description
1 polymer ?
#
loop_
_entity_poly.entity_id
_entity_poly.type
_entity_poly.pdbx_seq_one_letter_code
_entity_poly.pdbx_strand_id
1 'polypeptide(L)'
;VAMLADERKIGWKDSVIEHLPDFEMYDPWVSREFMIEDLMAQRSGMPSHAVDSLVMLGFDRDYIRHAIRYAKPSSSFRSEFAYQNNLFLVAAQIHIKEAERQSLGQTRVY
;
A
#
# COMPACT_ATOMS: atom_id res chain seq x y z
N VAL A 1 10.85 2.14 -1.48
CA VAL A 1 10.50 1.55 -0.16
C VAL A 1 11.75 1.21 0.63
N ALA A 2 12.58 0.24 0.22
CA ALA A 2 13.78 -0.13 0.99
C ALA A 2 14.73 1.04 1.29
N MET A 3 14.97 1.94 0.32
CA MET A 3 15.73 3.18 0.56
C MET A 3 15.06 4.10 1.59
N LEU A 4 13.74 4.27 1.54
CA LEU A 4 13.02 5.08 2.54
C LEU A 4 13.14 4.46 3.94
N ALA A 5 13.16 3.12 4.02
CA ALA A 5 13.36 2.41 5.28
C ALA A 5 14.80 2.56 5.80
N ASP A 6 15.80 2.47 4.92
CA ASP A 6 17.20 2.74 5.25
C ASP A 6 17.42 4.17 5.76
N GLU A 7 16.77 5.14 5.11
CA GLU A 7 16.73 6.55 5.52
C GLU A 7 15.85 6.81 6.76
N ARG A 8 15.24 5.77 7.35
CA ARG A 8 14.35 5.84 8.53
C ARG A 8 13.13 6.75 8.35
N LYS A 9 12.70 6.96 7.10
CA LYS A 9 11.48 7.72 6.77
C LYS A 9 10.22 6.87 6.91
N ILE A 10 10.37 5.56 6.77
CA ILE A 10 9.33 4.56 7.03
C ILE A 10 9.97 3.39 7.79
N GLY A 11 9.18 2.63 8.52
CA GLY A 11 9.55 1.36 9.13
C GLY A 11 8.92 0.19 8.39
N TRP A 12 9.60 -0.96 8.37
CA TRP A 12 9.05 -2.19 7.78
C TRP A 12 7.78 -2.70 8.50
N LYS A 13 7.66 -2.37 9.78
CA LYS A 13 6.53 -2.74 10.65
C LYS A 13 5.50 -1.63 10.82
N ASP A 14 5.71 -0.49 10.17
CA ASP A 14 4.72 0.58 10.18
C ASP A 14 3.49 0.09 9.43
N SER A 15 2.30 0.45 9.94
CA SER A 15 1.09 0.16 9.21
C SER A 15 1.01 1.03 7.96
N VAL A 16 0.51 0.48 6.85
CA VAL A 16 0.35 1.22 5.59
C VAL A 16 -0.49 2.49 5.82
N ILE A 17 -1.49 2.43 6.70
CA ILE A 17 -2.37 3.56 7.00
C ILE A 17 -1.69 4.72 7.74
N GLU A 18 -0.53 4.51 8.37
CA GLU A 18 0.27 5.59 8.96
C GLU A 18 0.84 6.52 7.87
N HIS A 19 1.15 5.95 6.70
CA HIS A 19 1.64 6.70 5.55
C HIS A 19 0.53 7.10 4.58
N LEU A 20 -0.53 6.29 4.47
CA LEU A 20 -1.68 6.49 3.60
C LEU A 20 -3.00 6.31 4.35
N PRO A 21 -3.51 7.32 5.06
CA PRO A 21 -4.71 7.21 5.88
C PRO A 21 -6.00 6.84 5.12
N ASP A 22 -6.01 7.01 3.80
CA ASP A 22 -7.09 6.65 2.88
C ASP A 22 -7.03 5.19 2.39
N PHE A 23 -5.98 4.46 2.75
CA PHE A 23 -5.80 3.07 2.35
C PHE A 23 -6.74 2.14 3.15
N GLU A 24 -7.44 1.27 2.43
CA GLU A 24 -8.32 0.28 3.02
C GLU A 24 -8.17 -1.08 2.33
N MET A 25 -8.17 -2.12 3.16
CA MET A 25 -8.34 -3.52 2.77
C MET A 25 -9.81 -3.91 2.96
N TYR A 26 -10.21 -5.05 2.40
CA TYR A 26 -11.58 -5.55 2.53
C TYR A 26 -12.07 -5.68 3.98
N ASP A 27 -11.19 -6.14 4.88
CA ASP A 27 -11.46 -6.20 6.31
C ASP A 27 -10.88 -4.97 7.03
N PRO A 28 -11.68 -4.23 7.82
CA PRO A 28 -11.19 -3.09 8.61
C PRO A 28 -10.07 -3.44 9.59
N TRP A 29 -10.04 -4.67 10.14
CA TRP A 29 -8.95 -5.13 10.99
C TRP A 29 -7.67 -5.30 10.19
N VAL A 30 -7.74 -5.95 9.03
CA VAL A 30 -6.56 -6.06 8.14
C VAL A 30 -6.08 -4.67 7.72
N SER A 31 -6.96 -3.73 7.43
CA SER A 31 -6.58 -2.35 7.09
C SER A 31 -5.70 -1.68 8.15
N ARG A 32 -5.97 -1.95 9.43
CA ARG A 32 -5.18 -1.41 10.56
C ARG A 32 -3.85 -2.14 10.76
N GLU A 33 -3.84 -3.45 10.52
CA GLU A 33 -2.70 -4.33 10.82
C GLU A 33 -1.79 -4.58 9.61
N PHE A 34 -2.14 -4.10 8.42
CA PHE A 34 -1.39 -4.34 7.19
C PHE A 34 -0.10 -3.50 7.16
N MET A 35 1.04 -4.17 7.30
CA MET A 35 2.35 -3.50 7.41
C MET A 35 3.03 -3.33 6.05
N ILE A 36 4.03 -2.44 5.99
CA ILE A 36 4.89 -2.28 4.82
C ILE A 36 5.54 -3.61 4.41
N GLU A 37 5.96 -4.44 5.37
CA GLU A 37 6.52 -5.76 5.07
C GLU A 37 5.52 -6.71 4.43
N ASP A 38 4.25 -6.70 4.87
CA ASP A 38 3.21 -7.55 4.29
C ASP A 38 2.86 -7.13 2.86
N LEU A 39 2.83 -5.81 2.63
CA LEU A 39 2.63 -5.23 1.31
C LEU A 39 3.73 -5.68 0.34
N MET A 40 4.99 -5.57 0.75
CA MET A 40 6.13 -5.93 -0.10
C MET A 40 6.29 -7.44 -0.26
N ALA A 41 5.93 -8.22 0.76
CA ALA A 41 5.91 -9.68 0.72
C ALA A 41 4.66 -10.24 0.02
N GLN A 42 3.70 -9.41 -0.37
CA GLN A 42 2.44 -9.77 -1.02
C GLN A 42 1.65 -10.83 -0.24
N ARG A 43 1.52 -10.61 1.08
CA ARG A 43 0.79 -11.48 2.02
C ARG A 43 -0.50 -10.84 2.52
N SER A 44 -1.25 -10.26 1.60
CA SER A 44 -2.44 -9.45 1.89
C SER A 44 -3.71 -10.27 2.16
N GLY A 45 -3.72 -11.58 1.84
CA GLY A 45 -4.92 -12.43 1.86
C GLY A 45 -5.81 -12.27 0.62
N MET A 46 -5.49 -11.33 -0.28
CA MET A 46 -6.22 -11.15 -1.54
C MET A 46 -5.93 -12.29 -2.55
N PRO A 47 -6.88 -12.62 -3.44
CA PRO A 47 -6.64 -13.54 -4.55
C PRO A 47 -5.53 -13.02 -5.45
N SER A 48 -4.69 -13.91 -5.99
CA SER A 48 -3.64 -13.53 -6.94
C SER A 48 -4.24 -12.72 -8.11
N HIS A 49 -3.57 -11.64 -8.51
CA HIS A 49 -4.03 -10.71 -9.55
C HIS A 49 -5.37 -10.01 -9.23
N ALA A 50 -5.68 -9.81 -7.94
CA ALA A 50 -6.85 -9.04 -7.55
C ALA A 50 -6.80 -7.66 -8.22
N VAL A 51 -7.94 -7.18 -8.73
CA VAL A 51 -8.11 -5.87 -9.38
C VAL A 51 -7.21 -5.57 -10.60
N ASP A 52 -6.37 -6.51 -11.06
CA ASP A 52 -5.45 -6.29 -12.19
C ASP A 52 -6.20 -5.98 -13.50
N SER A 53 -7.42 -6.50 -13.67
CA SER A 53 -8.26 -6.22 -14.84
C SER A 53 -8.59 -4.73 -15.00
N LEU A 54 -8.59 -3.94 -13.92
CA LEU A 54 -8.85 -2.51 -13.97
C LEU A 54 -7.77 -1.76 -14.75
N VAL A 55 -6.53 -2.25 -14.73
CA VAL A 55 -5.44 -1.71 -15.56
C VAL A 55 -5.77 -1.87 -17.04
N MET A 56 -6.24 -3.05 -17.44
CA MET A 56 -6.59 -3.36 -18.83
C MET A 56 -7.81 -2.56 -19.31
N LEU A 57 -8.69 -2.19 -18.39
CA LEU A 57 -9.85 -1.35 -18.67
C LEU A 57 -9.51 0.16 -18.68
N GLY A 58 -8.26 0.54 -18.42
CA GLY A 58 -7.79 1.92 -18.50
C GLY A 58 -8.12 2.79 -17.29
N PHE A 59 -8.46 2.19 -16.13
CA PHE A 59 -8.65 2.96 -14.90
C PHE A 59 -7.33 3.55 -14.41
N ASP A 60 -7.41 4.72 -13.78
CA ASP A 60 -6.23 5.39 -13.22
C ASP A 60 -5.72 4.72 -11.94
N ARG A 61 -4.52 5.12 -11.51
CA ARG A 61 -3.81 4.52 -10.37
C ARG A 61 -4.54 4.72 -9.04
N ASP A 62 -5.23 5.84 -8.87
CA ASP A 62 -5.94 6.15 -7.62
C ASP A 62 -7.22 5.32 -7.53
N TYR A 63 -7.93 5.16 -8.64
CA TYR A 63 -9.07 4.26 -8.73
C TYR A 63 -8.66 2.81 -8.45
N ILE A 64 -7.56 2.33 -9.06
CA ILE A 64 -7.08 0.96 -8.84
C ILE A 64 -6.69 0.74 -7.37
N ARG A 65 -5.97 1.69 -6.75
CA ARG A 65 -5.65 1.65 -5.31
C ARG A 65 -6.92 1.60 -4.46
N HIS A 66 -7.91 2.46 -4.77
CA HIS A 66 -9.17 2.47 -4.04
C HIS A 66 -9.94 1.16 -4.19
N ALA A 67 -9.86 0.51 -5.35
CA ALA A 67 -10.58 -0.73 -5.62
C ALA A 67 -10.08 -1.93 -4.80
N ILE A 68 -8.87 -1.87 -4.23
CA ILE A 68 -8.30 -2.91 -3.34
C ILE A 68 -9.27 -3.26 -2.21
N ARG A 69 -9.98 -2.27 -1.65
CA ARG A 69 -10.94 -2.48 -0.56
C ARG A 69 -12.12 -3.40 -0.93
N TYR A 70 -12.38 -3.63 -2.22
CA TYR A 70 -13.45 -4.50 -2.69
C TYR A 70 -12.97 -5.93 -3.02
N ALA A 71 -11.67 -6.20 -2.92
CA ALA A 71 -11.10 -7.51 -3.18
C ALA A 71 -11.38 -8.47 -2.01
N LYS A 72 -12.37 -9.36 -2.17
CA LYS A 72 -12.70 -10.38 -1.17
C LYS A 72 -11.49 -11.30 -0.93
N PRO A 73 -11.05 -11.51 0.33
CA PRO A 73 -9.95 -12.40 0.63
C PRO A 73 -10.20 -13.84 0.16
N SER A 74 -9.16 -14.50 -0.36
CA SER A 74 -9.18 -15.94 -0.67
C SER A 74 -8.44 -16.78 0.37
N SER A 75 -7.62 -16.14 1.22
CA SER A 75 -6.88 -16.77 2.30
C SER A 75 -6.89 -15.89 3.55
N SER A 76 -6.40 -16.46 4.66
CA SER A 76 -6.27 -15.68 5.89
C SER A 76 -5.15 -14.64 5.74
N PHE A 77 -5.29 -13.50 6.42
CA PHE A 77 -4.26 -12.47 6.42
C PHE A 77 -2.91 -13.07 6.87
N ARG A 78 -1.83 -12.78 6.13
CA ARG A 78 -0.46 -13.31 6.30
C ARG A 78 -0.25 -14.81 6.09
N SER A 79 -1.28 -15.62 5.85
CA SER A 79 -1.11 -17.08 5.79
C SER A 79 -0.41 -17.54 4.52
N GLU A 80 -0.59 -16.83 3.41
CA GLU A 80 -0.14 -17.25 2.08
C GLU A 80 0.43 -16.09 1.27
N PHE A 81 1.32 -16.41 0.34
CA PHE A 81 1.75 -15.51 -0.72
C PHE A 81 0.73 -15.54 -1.86
N ALA A 82 0.35 -14.37 -2.37
CA ALA A 82 -0.46 -14.24 -3.57
C ALA A 82 0.05 -13.06 -4.40
N TYR A 83 0.27 -13.26 -5.71
CA TYR A 83 0.90 -12.22 -6.53
C TYR A 83 -0.04 -11.02 -6.74
N GLN A 84 0.43 -9.79 -6.53
CA GLN A 84 -0.32 -8.54 -6.65
C GLN A 84 0.50 -7.45 -7.33
N ASN A 85 0.05 -6.97 -8.48
CA ASN A 85 0.65 -5.79 -9.12
C ASN A 85 0.22 -4.48 -8.41
N ASN A 86 -1.05 -4.42 -8.01
CA ASN A 86 -1.70 -3.25 -7.43
C ASN A 86 -1.06 -2.79 -6.09
N LEU A 87 -0.48 -3.69 -5.29
CA LEU A 87 0.22 -3.33 -4.05
C LEU A 87 1.44 -2.44 -4.31
N PHE A 88 2.09 -2.55 -5.48
CA PHE A 88 3.18 -1.65 -5.84
C PHE A 88 2.71 -0.22 -6.17
N LEU A 89 1.44 -0.03 -6.57
CA LEU A 89 0.85 1.31 -6.67
C LEU A 89 0.70 1.95 -5.30
N VAL A 90 0.35 1.16 -4.28
CA VAL A 90 0.29 1.62 -2.88
C VAL A 90 1.70 2.01 -2.41
N ALA A 91 2.70 1.17 -2.63
CA ALA A 91 4.10 1.50 -2.31
C ALA A 91 4.61 2.78 -3.01
N ALA A 92 4.24 2.97 -4.29
CA ALA A 92 4.58 4.18 -5.03
C ALA A 92 3.92 5.42 -4.41
N GLN A 93 2.65 5.30 -3.99
CA GLN A 93 1.95 6.41 -3.33
C GLN A 93 2.58 6.77 -1.98
N ILE A 94 3.03 5.80 -1.19
CA ILE A 94 3.79 6.06 0.05
C ILE A 94 5.03 6.89 -0.27
N HIS A 95 5.78 6.52 -1.31
CA HIS A 95 6.97 7.27 -1.71
C HIS A 95 6.64 8.72 -2.10
N ILE A 96 5.56 8.94 -2.85
CA ILE A 96 5.10 10.29 -3.22
C ILE A 96 4.76 11.10 -1.97
N LYS A 97 4.02 10.52 -1.01
CA LYS A 97 3.68 11.20 0.25
C LYS A 97 4.90 11.55 1.09
N GLU A 98 5.89 10.66 1.17
CA GLU A 98 7.13 10.98 1.87
C GLU A 98 7.95 12.07 1.18
N ALA A 99 7.93 12.13 -0.16
CA ALA A 99 8.59 13.20 -0.90
C ALA A 99 7.89 14.56 -0.68
N GLU A 100 6.55 14.58 -0.66
CA GLU A 100 5.75 15.78 -0.33
C GLU A 100 6.02 16.28 1.10
N ARG A 101 6.13 15.37 2.08
CA ARG A 101 6.44 15.73 3.47
C ARG A 101 7.81 16.41 3.60
N GLN A 102 8.80 15.94 2.85
CA GLN A 102 10.15 16.51 2.83
C GLN A 102 10.19 17.92 2.24
N SER A 103 9.47 18.17 1.14
CA SER A 103 9.44 19.50 0.51
C SER A 103 8.74 20.54 1.40
N LEU A 104 7.67 20.15 2.09
CA LEU A 104 6.99 21.00 3.06
C LEU A 104 7.85 21.30 4.30
N GLY A 105 8.66 20.33 4.75
CA GLY A 105 9.61 20.51 5.84
C GLY A 105 10.72 21.52 5.51
N GLN A 106 11.20 21.54 4.27
CA GLN A 106 12.23 22.50 3.81
C GLN A 106 11.70 23.93 3.63
N THR A 107 10.39 24.10 3.41
CA THR A 107 9.79 25.42 3.17
C THR A 107 9.57 26.23 4.47
N ARG A 108 9.64 25.59 5.64
CA ARG A 108 9.38 26.23 6.96
C ARG A 108 10.60 26.91 7.62
N VAL A 109 11.69 27.12 6.89
CA VAL A 109 12.89 27.79 7.41
C VAL A 109 13.11 29.12 6.68
N TYR A 110 12.24 30.11 6.90
CA TYR A 110 12.47 31.53 6.60
C TYR A 110 11.65 32.41 7.55
#